data_AF-A0A9P7ZWR5-F1
#
_entry.id   AF-A0A9P7ZWR5-F1
#
_cell.length_a   1.000
_cell.length_b   1.000
_cell.length_c   1.000
_cell.angle_alpha   90.00
_cell.angle_beta   90.00
_cell.angle_gamma   90.00
#
_symmetry.space_group_name_H-M   'P 1'
#
loop_
_entity.id
_entity.type
_entity.pdbx_description
1 polymer ?
#
loop_
_entity_poly.entity_id
_entity_poly.type
_entity_poly.pdbx_seq_one_letter_code
_entity_poly.pdbx_strand_id
1 'polypeptide(L)'
;MRGVPTATKVMLSGGLFQTPVNDDGLFVFPDVPLGAYVLEVKSPQLTYSKVRVVVTANEVRATRMSVSDHFSSQQQTLPMPLTLRPRPRPMHYIPPEGAKVAGWFANPMILLSSFSFLMLLLMPKIMANLDAEALEAMRSSYDFGCLPSLAPPHPIGSMAQHDPLHAAHLAYQQHPPMKNALSAADALAFNRGPNPTVGSHHSFTVLSKKQQ
;
A
#
# COMPACT_ATOMS: atom_id res chain seq x y z
N MET A 1 -21.51 7.18 27.92
CA MET A 1 -21.53 7.68 26.53
C MET A 1 -20.16 8.30 26.26
N ARG A 2 -19.40 7.80 25.27
CA ARG A 2 -18.05 8.33 25.02
C ARG A 2 -18.21 9.57 24.11
N GLY A 3 -18.26 10.76 24.73
CA GLY A 3 -18.39 12.05 24.05
C GLY A 3 -17.19 12.36 23.14
N VAL A 4 -17.33 13.39 22.31
CA VAL A 4 -16.22 13.87 21.47
C VAL A 4 -15.08 14.35 22.38
N PRO A 5 -13.81 13.99 22.12
CA PRO A 5 -12.70 14.46 22.94
C PRO A 5 -12.61 15.99 22.92
N THR A 6 -12.42 16.64 24.08
CA THR A 6 -12.35 18.12 24.21
C THR A 6 -11.24 18.75 23.36
N ALA A 7 -10.19 17.99 23.04
CA ALA A 7 -9.11 18.41 22.13
C ALA A 7 -9.48 18.33 20.63
N THR A 8 -10.73 18.02 20.30
CA THR A 8 -11.19 17.92 18.91
C THR A 8 -11.48 19.30 18.33
N LYS A 9 -10.91 19.57 17.17
CA LYS A 9 -11.04 20.85 16.47
C LYS A 9 -11.44 20.63 15.03
N VAL A 10 -12.39 21.42 14.55
CA VAL A 10 -12.84 21.39 13.16
C VAL A 10 -12.19 22.54 12.42
N MET A 11 -11.72 22.27 11.21
CA MET A 11 -10.96 23.19 10.38
C MET A 11 -11.54 23.22 8.97
N LEU A 12 -11.61 24.40 8.37
CA LEU A 12 -11.95 24.59 6.96
C LEU A 12 -10.71 25.06 6.19
N SER A 13 -10.53 24.52 4.98
CA SER A 13 -9.46 24.84 4.03
C SER A 13 -8.08 24.87 4.69
N GLY A 14 -7.69 23.78 5.35
CA GLY A 14 -6.37 23.66 5.99
C GLY A 14 -6.17 24.51 7.24
N GLY A 15 -7.21 25.19 7.72
CA GLY A 15 -7.17 25.98 8.96
C GLY A 15 -7.41 27.48 8.81
N LEU A 16 -7.89 27.94 7.66
CA LEU A 16 -8.32 29.33 7.49
C LEU A 16 -9.46 29.70 8.44
N PHE A 17 -10.42 28.79 8.62
CA PHE A 17 -11.44 28.88 9.65
C PHE A 17 -11.31 27.69 10.58
N GLN A 18 -11.46 27.93 11.87
CA GLN A 18 -11.33 26.90 12.88
C GLN A 18 -12.33 27.12 13.99
N THR A 19 -12.96 26.05 14.46
CA THR A 19 -13.93 26.10 15.55
C THR A 19 -13.76 24.88 16.45
N PRO A 20 -13.86 25.04 17.79
CA PRO A 20 -13.94 23.90 18.69
C PRO A 20 -15.25 23.13 18.48
N VAL A 21 -15.28 21.88 18.91
CA VAL A 21 -16.51 21.08 18.94
C VAL A 21 -17.10 21.14 20.35
N ASN A 22 -18.41 21.32 20.45
CA ASN A 22 -19.12 21.25 21.72
C ASN A 22 -19.14 19.81 22.26
N ASP A 23 -19.46 19.62 23.53
CA ASP A 23 -19.55 18.29 24.14
C ASP A 23 -20.60 17.39 23.46
N ASP A 24 -21.64 18.00 22.87
CA ASP A 24 -22.68 17.33 22.09
C ASP A 24 -22.22 16.89 20.69
N GLY A 25 -20.98 17.22 20.28
CA GLY A 25 -20.44 16.94 18.95
C GLY A 25 -20.85 17.95 17.87
N LEU A 26 -21.58 19.01 18.25
CA LEU A 26 -21.99 20.09 17.37
C LEU A 26 -20.86 21.11 17.18
N PHE A 27 -20.80 21.71 15.99
CA PHE A 27 -19.85 22.76 15.66
C PHE A 27 -20.50 23.77 14.72
N VAL A 28 -20.09 25.03 14.83
CA VAL A 28 -20.60 26.14 14.01
C VAL A 28 -19.43 26.99 13.55
N PHE A 29 -19.45 27.39 12.27
CA PHE A 29 -18.53 28.35 11.69
C PHE A 29 -19.30 29.65 11.41
N PRO A 30 -19.05 30.73 12.17
CA PRO A 30 -19.61 32.04 11.84
C PRO A 30 -18.90 32.64 10.62
N ASP A 31 -19.65 33.41 9.82
CA ASP A 31 -19.15 34.31 8.77
C ASP A 31 -18.21 33.67 7.73
N VAL A 32 -18.58 32.48 7.24
CA VAL A 32 -17.84 31.83 6.14
C VAL A 32 -18.24 32.46 4.80
N PRO A 33 -17.28 33.03 4.02
CA PRO A 33 -17.57 33.58 2.71
C PRO A 33 -18.06 32.53 1.70
N LEU A 34 -18.60 33.01 0.57
CA LEU A 34 -18.98 32.12 -0.52
C LEU A 34 -17.73 31.48 -1.15
N GLY A 35 -17.76 30.17 -1.36
CA GLY A 35 -16.62 29.45 -1.87
C GLY A 35 -16.68 27.95 -1.67
N ALA A 36 -15.63 27.27 -2.12
CA ALA A 36 -15.43 25.84 -1.89
C ALA A 36 -14.33 25.63 -0.87
N TYR A 37 -14.66 24.89 0.18
CA TYR A 37 -13.80 24.63 1.32
C TYR A 37 -13.62 23.14 1.54
N VAL A 38 -12.54 22.79 2.21
CA VAL A 38 -12.28 21.42 2.67
C VAL A 38 -12.43 21.37 4.18
N LEU A 39 -13.44 20.65 4.65
CA LEU A 39 -13.69 20.40 6.06
C LEU A 39 -12.85 19.21 6.54
N GLU A 40 -12.10 19.44 7.61
CA GLU A 40 -11.28 18.45 8.29
C GLU A 40 -11.53 18.51 9.80
N VAL A 41 -11.61 17.35 10.44
CA VAL A 41 -11.72 17.27 11.91
C VAL A 41 -10.44 16.64 12.44
N LYS A 42 -9.73 17.38 13.30
CA LYS A 42 -8.54 16.89 14.00
C LYS A 42 -8.92 16.47 15.41
N SER A 43 -8.63 15.23 15.75
CA SER A 43 -8.84 14.66 17.08
C SER A 43 -7.66 13.73 17.43
N PRO A 44 -7.26 13.60 18.70
CA PRO A 44 -6.11 12.77 19.08
C PRO A 44 -6.35 11.27 18.86
N GLN A 45 -7.59 10.79 19.08
CA GLN A 45 -7.91 9.36 19.07
C GLN A 45 -8.74 8.94 17.85
N LEU A 46 -9.45 9.90 17.25
CA LEU A 46 -10.40 9.67 16.16
C LEU A 46 -9.89 10.32 14.88
N THR A 47 -10.18 9.69 13.75
CA THR A 47 -9.94 10.21 12.41
C THR A 47 -11.26 10.28 11.67
N TYR A 48 -11.49 11.39 10.97
CA TYR A 48 -12.71 11.63 10.21
C TYR A 48 -12.42 11.69 8.72
N SER A 49 -13.40 11.35 7.89
CA SER A 49 -13.30 11.56 6.44
C SER A 49 -13.29 13.05 6.12
N LYS A 50 -12.44 13.46 5.18
CA LYS A 50 -12.46 14.84 4.66
C LYS A 50 -13.70 15.05 3.81
N VAL A 51 -14.28 16.25 3.91
CA VAL A 51 -15.50 16.61 3.17
C VAL A 51 -15.28 17.93 2.46
N ARG A 52 -15.64 17.98 1.18
CA ARG A 52 -15.67 19.23 0.42
C ARG A 52 -17.00 19.93 0.68
N VAL A 53 -16.97 21.15 1.17
CA VAL A 53 -18.16 21.97 1.46
C VAL A 53 -18.18 23.12 0.47
N VAL A 54 -19.25 23.26 -0.30
CA VAL A 54 -19.47 24.37 -1.22
C VAL A 54 -20.56 25.24 -0.63
N VAL A 55 -20.19 26.48 -0.29
CA VAL A 55 -21.09 27.50 0.23
C VAL A 55 -21.47 28.42 -0.92
N THR A 56 -22.72 28.35 -1.34
CA THR A 56 -23.33 29.24 -2.35
C THR A 56 -24.28 30.21 -1.64
N ALA A 57 -24.66 31.31 -2.29
CA ALA A 57 -25.56 32.31 -1.71
C ALA A 57 -26.88 31.73 -1.18
N ASN A 58 -27.37 30.64 -1.78
CA ASN A 58 -28.68 30.06 -1.45
C ASN A 58 -28.61 28.68 -0.79
N GLU A 59 -27.48 27.97 -0.89
CA GLU A 59 -27.38 26.57 -0.50
C GLU A 59 -25.97 26.22 -0.04
N VAL A 60 -25.87 25.34 0.96
CA VAL A 60 -24.64 24.70 1.40
C VAL A 60 -24.67 23.24 1.00
N ARG A 61 -23.73 22.83 0.15
CA ARG A 61 -23.59 21.43 -0.27
C ARG A 61 -22.33 20.82 0.31
N ALA A 62 -22.45 19.63 0.88
CA ALA A 62 -21.31 18.87 1.36
C ALA A 62 -21.14 17.61 0.50
N THR A 63 -19.91 17.31 0.10
CA THR A 63 -19.57 16.16 -0.72
C THR A 63 -18.41 15.42 -0.05
N ARG A 64 -18.56 14.12 0.13
CA ARG A 64 -17.46 13.31 0.67
C ARG A 64 -16.30 13.29 -0.32
N MET A 65 -15.08 13.54 0.15
CA MET A 65 -13.89 13.32 -0.68
C MET A 65 -13.41 11.88 -0.48
N SER A 66 -13.50 11.07 -1.53
CA SER A 66 -12.79 9.79 -1.57
C SER A 66 -11.43 9.96 -2.23
N VAL A 67 -10.43 9.23 -1.74
CA VAL A 67 -9.09 9.19 -2.34
C VAL A 67 -9.14 8.55 -3.74
N SER A 68 -10.19 7.79 -4.05
CA SER A 68 -10.41 7.16 -5.36
C SER A 68 -11.05 8.08 -6.42
N ASP A 69 -11.48 9.30 -6.04
CA ASP A 69 -12.26 10.18 -6.92
C ASP A 69 -11.43 10.84 -8.04
N HIS A 70 -10.14 10.51 -8.15
CA HIS A 70 -9.34 10.91 -9.31
C HIS A 70 -9.84 10.28 -10.62
N PHE A 71 -10.53 9.13 -10.56
CA PHE A 71 -11.02 8.41 -11.74
C PHE A 71 -12.55 8.26 -11.82
N SER A 72 -13.28 8.47 -10.72
CA SER A 72 -14.74 8.39 -10.68
C SER A 72 -15.30 9.72 -10.19
N SER A 73 -16.08 10.39 -11.04
CA SER A 73 -16.80 11.63 -10.74
C SER A 73 -18.00 11.42 -9.80
N GLN A 74 -18.07 10.29 -9.09
CA GLN A 74 -19.18 9.93 -8.23
C GLN A 74 -19.07 10.65 -6.88
N GLN A 75 -19.27 11.97 -6.95
CA GLN A 75 -19.39 12.86 -5.81
C GLN A 75 -20.58 12.42 -4.95
N GLN A 76 -20.32 11.73 -3.85
CA GLN A 76 -21.36 11.40 -2.89
C GLN A 76 -21.72 12.66 -2.09
N THR A 77 -22.77 13.33 -2.52
CA THR A 77 -23.39 14.43 -1.77
C THR A 77 -23.90 13.90 -0.44
N LEU A 78 -23.48 14.54 0.65
CA LEU A 78 -23.91 14.24 2.00
C LEU A 78 -25.12 15.10 2.33
N PRO A 79 -26.18 14.51 2.91
CA PRO A 79 -27.33 15.28 3.36
C PRO A 79 -26.92 16.22 4.51
N MET A 80 -27.59 17.37 4.57
CA MET A 80 -27.49 18.29 5.70
C MET A 80 -28.53 17.89 6.76
N PRO A 81 -28.21 17.97 8.07
CA PRO A 81 -26.94 18.40 8.67
C PRO A 81 -25.80 17.40 8.47
N LEU A 82 -24.59 17.93 8.27
CA LEU A 82 -23.41 17.11 7.95
C LEU A 82 -23.08 16.14 9.08
N THR A 83 -23.23 14.84 8.82
CA THR A 83 -22.90 13.78 9.77
C THR A 83 -21.59 13.11 9.38
N LEU A 84 -20.54 13.34 10.16
CA LEU A 84 -19.24 12.71 9.96
C LEU A 84 -19.13 11.47 10.86
N ARG A 85 -18.92 10.30 10.24
CA ARG A 85 -18.67 9.08 11.01
C ARG A 85 -17.22 9.07 11.52
N PRO A 86 -16.99 8.95 12.84
CA PRO A 86 -15.66 8.79 13.38
C PRO A 86 -15.10 7.42 12.97
N ARG A 87 -13.83 7.40 12.60
CA ARG A 87 -13.05 6.18 12.41
C ARG A 87 -11.98 6.12 13.50
N PRO A 88 -11.75 4.96 14.13
CA PRO A 88 -10.60 4.82 15.02
C PRO A 88 -9.32 5.14 14.25
N ARG A 89 -8.45 5.95 14.86
CA ARG A 89 -7.13 6.23 14.27
C ARG A 89 -6.33 4.93 14.27
N PRO A 90 -5.75 4.50 13.13
CA PRO A 90 -4.87 3.35 13.12
C PRO A 90 -3.69 3.62 14.05
N MET A 91 -3.63 2.83 15.14
CA MET A 91 -2.50 2.87 16.06
C MET A 91 -1.33 2.22 15.34
N HIS A 92 -0.41 3.06 14.84
CA HIS A 92 0.85 2.60 14.23
C HIS A 92 1.89 2.23 15.30
N TYR A 93 1.44 1.91 16.51
CA TYR A 93 2.32 1.46 17.55
C TYR A 93 2.74 0.03 17.21
N ILE A 94 3.97 -0.11 16.73
CA ILE A 94 4.65 -1.40 16.61
C ILE A 94 5.21 -1.67 18.00
N PRO A 95 4.68 -2.67 18.75
CA PRO A 95 5.26 -3.02 20.02
C PRO A 95 6.73 -3.38 19.82
N PRO A 96 7.65 -2.96 20.71
CA PRO A 96 9.03 -3.40 20.62
C PRO A 96 9.05 -4.92 20.69
N GLU A 97 9.83 -5.56 19.81
CA GLU A 97 9.99 -7.01 19.70
C GLU A 97 10.61 -7.57 20.99
N GLY A 98 9.75 -7.76 21.99
CA GLY A 98 10.10 -8.12 23.34
C GLY A 98 10.31 -9.62 23.47
N ALA A 99 11.50 -10.08 23.08
CA ALA A 99 12.23 -11.22 23.65
C ALA A 99 13.49 -11.48 22.81
N LYS A 100 14.34 -10.46 22.65
CA LYS A 100 15.54 -10.56 21.80
C LYS A 100 16.48 -11.71 22.19
N VAL A 101 16.47 -12.14 23.45
CA VAL A 101 17.26 -13.29 23.94
C VAL A 101 16.69 -14.62 23.45
N ALA A 102 15.37 -14.82 23.53
CA ALA A 102 14.73 -16.02 22.96
C ALA A 102 14.83 -16.03 21.43
N GLY A 103 14.72 -14.85 20.79
CA GLY A 103 14.90 -14.68 19.35
C GLY A 103 16.33 -14.92 18.86
N TRP A 104 17.34 -14.71 19.71
CA TRP A 104 18.75 -14.95 19.36
C TRP A 104 19.05 -16.45 19.19
N PHE A 105 18.56 -17.30 20.11
CA PHE A 105 18.68 -18.76 19.97
C PHE A 105 17.77 -19.34 18.87
N ALA A 106 16.66 -18.66 18.54
CA ALA A 106 15.79 -19.05 17.43
C ALA A 106 16.37 -18.67 16.05
N ASN A 107 17.53 -18.01 15.99
CA ASN A 107 18.18 -17.66 14.73
C ASN A 107 18.96 -18.86 14.17
N PRO A 108 18.62 -19.37 12.96
CA PRO A 108 19.26 -20.54 12.37
C PRO A 108 20.77 -20.37 12.17
N MET A 109 21.25 -19.14 11.93
CA MET A 109 22.67 -18.87 11.75
C MET A 109 23.46 -19.04 13.05
N ILE A 110 22.89 -18.57 14.17
CA ILE A 110 23.55 -18.65 15.48
C ILE A 110 23.52 -20.10 16.00
N LEU A 111 22.42 -20.82 15.80
CA LEU A 111 22.31 -22.22 16.19
C LEU A 111 23.32 -23.09 15.44
N LEU A 112 23.42 -22.94 14.11
CA LEU A 112 24.38 -23.68 13.30
C LEU A 112 25.83 -23.31 13.63
N SER A 113 26.12 -22.03 13.84
CA SER A 113 27.47 -21.58 14.21
C SER A 113 27.88 -22.11 15.59
N SER A 114 26.98 -22.07 16.58
CA SER A 114 27.22 -22.61 17.91
C SER A 114 27.41 -24.13 17.90
N PHE A 115 26.60 -24.86 17.13
CA PHE A 115 26.75 -26.31 16.97
C PHE A 115 28.09 -26.69 16.35
N SER A 116 28.48 -26.03 15.26
CA SER A 116 29.78 -26.28 14.60
C SER A 116 30.96 -25.96 15.52
N PHE A 117 30.88 -24.87 16.29
CA PHE A 117 31.91 -24.51 17.27
C PHE A 117 32.00 -25.55 18.41
N LEU A 118 30.86 -26.03 18.90
CA LEU A 118 30.81 -27.08 19.91
C LEU A 118 31.42 -28.39 19.39
N MET A 119 31.13 -28.76 18.14
CA MET A 119 31.72 -29.92 17.49
C MET A 119 33.23 -29.81 17.36
N LEU A 120 33.76 -28.64 17.01
CA LEU A 120 35.21 -28.41 16.95
C LEU A 120 35.90 -28.67 18.30
N LEU A 121 35.26 -28.32 19.41
CA LEU A 121 35.77 -28.58 20.76
C LEU A 121 35.60 -30.03 21.20
N LEU A 122 34.55 -30.71 20.72
CA LEU A 122 34.22 -32.07 21.09
C LEU A 122 35.02 -33.11 20.26
N MET A 123 35.34 -32.79 19.00
CA MET A 123 36.09 -33.68 18.08
C MET A 123 37.40 -34.21 18.70
N PRO A 124 38.27 -33.39 19.32
CA PRO A 124 39.49 -33.89 19.99
C PRO A 124 39.21 -34.87 21.12
N LYS A 125 38.09 -34.69 21.85
CA LYS A 125 37.69 -35.55 22.98
C LYS A 125 37.12 -36.88 22.50
N ILE A 126 36.37 -36.87 21.39
CA ILE A 126 35.85 -38.08 20.76
C ILE A 126 37.03 -38.89 20.20
N MET A 127 37.90 -38.28 19.41
CA MET A 127 39.06 -38.93 18.80
C MET A 127 40.01 -39.59 19.81
N ALA A 128 40.19 -38.98 20.98
CA ALA A 128 41.02 -39.55 22.05
C ALA A 128 40.43 -40.81 22.70
N ASN A 129 39.13 -41.08 22.52
CA ASN A 129 38.43 -42.24 23.10
C ASN A 129 37.91 -43.22 22.03
N LEU A 130 38.26 -43.05 20.76
CA LEU A 130 37.85 -43.94 19.67
C LEU A 130 38.92 -45.00 19.36
N ASP A 131 38.50 -46.25 19.16
CA ASP A 131 39.35 -47.34 18.67
C ASP A 131 39.76 -47.15 17.21
N ALA A 132 40.88 -47.77 16.81
CA ALA A 132 41.47 -47.62 15.46
C ALA A 132 40.52 -48.04 14.32
N GLU A 133 39.61 -48.99 14.58
CA GLU A 133 38.59 -49.43 13.61
C GLU A 133 37.49 -48.36 13.40
N ALA A 134 37.05 -47.70 14.47
CA ALA A 134 36.05 -46.63 14.39
C ALA A 134 36.61 -45.37 13.70
N LEU A 135 37.91 -45.11 13.85
CA LEU A 135 38.61 -44.05 13.14
C LEU A 135 38.63 -44.29 11.62
N GLU A 136 38.85 -45.53 11.19
CA GLU A 136 38.90 -45.91 9.77
C GLU A 136 37.51 -45.83 9.11
N ALA A 137 36.47 -46.30 9.81
CA ALA A 137 35.09 -46.15 9.37
C ALA A 137 34.65 -44.67 9.27
N MET A 138 35.21 -43.80 10.10
CA MET A 138 34.94 -42.37 10.05
C MET A 138 35.71 -41.68 8.93
N ARG A 139 36.96 -42.09 8.64
CA ARG A 139 37.75 -41.61 7.51
C ARG A 139 37.09 -41.91 6.16
N SER A 140 36.52 -43.10 5.99
CA SER A 140 35.79 -43.46 4.76
C SER A 140 34.53 -42.60 4.55
N SER A 141 33.95 -42.09 5.64
CA SER A 141 32.78 -41.20 5.63
C SER A 141 33.13 -39.72 5.37
N TYR A 142 34.40 -39.34 5.57
CA TYR A 142 34.91 -37.98 5.37
C TYR A 142 35.66 -37.80 4.04
N ASP A 143 35.54 -38.74 3.09
CA ASP A 143 35.83 -38.48 1.68
C ASP A 143 34.76 -37.51 1.12
N PHE A 144 34.87 -36.25 1.53
CA PHE A 144 34.09 -35.11 1.07
C PHE A 144 34.54 -34.66 -0.34
N GLY A 145 35.26 -35.53 -1.06
CA GLY A 145 36.09 -35.23 -2.22
C GLY A 145 35.52 -35.61 -3.59
N CYS A 146 34.24 -35.96 -3.73
CA CYS A 146 33.62 -36.00 -5.06
C CYS A 146 33.19 -34.60 -5.52
N LEU A 147 34.16 -33.69 -5.63
CA LEU A 147 34.14 -32.64 -6.65
C LEU A 147 34.73 -33.29 -7.92
N PRO A 148 34.12 -33.13 -9.11
CA PRO A 148 34.74 -33.62 -10.33
C PRO A 148 36.12 -32.97 -10.44
N SER A 149 37.17 -33.81 -10.48
CA SER A 149 38.53 -33.35 -10.69
C SER A 149 38.56 -32.41 -11.90
N LEU A 150 39.04 -31.18 -11.71
CA LEU A 150 39.39 -30.26 -12.77
C LEU A 150 40.37 -30.98 -13.73
N ALA A 151 39.85 -31.52 -14.83
CA ALA A 151 40.68 -32.02 -15.91
C ALA A 151 41.42 -30.81 -16.53
N PRO A 152 42.73 -30.92 -16.84
CA PRO A 152 43.44 -29.84 -17.51
C PRO A 152 42.83 -29.59 -18.90
N PRO A 153 42.70 -28.32 -19.35
CA PRO A 153 42.06 -28.00 -20.62
C PRO A 153 42.85 -28.61 -21.79
N HIS A 154 42.12 -29.23 -22.71
CA HIS A 154 42.62 -29.82 -23.95
C HIS A 154 43.30 -28.76 -24.86
N PRO A 155 44.24 -29.16 -25.73
CA PRO A 155 44.95 -28.24 -26.61
C PRO A 155 44.05 -27.60 -27.67
N ILE A 156 44.37 -26.34 -27.95
CA ILE A 156 43.81 -25.44 -28.97
C ILE A 156 43.77 -26.12 -30.35
N GLY A 157 42.57 -26.29 -30.92
CA GLY A 157 42.40 -26.63 -32.34
C GLY A 157 41.00 -27.12 -32.74
N SER A 158 40.48 -26.57 -33.85
CA SER A 158 39.27 -26.97 -34.62
C SER A 158 37.92 -26.42 -34.11
N MET A 159 37.45 -25.25 -34.57
CA MET A 159 36.70 -24.97 -35.82
C MET A 159 35.21 -25.38 -35.78
N ALA A 160 34.33 -24.39 -35.57
CA ALA A 160 33.01 -24.23 -36.24
C ALA A 160 32.30 -22.98 -35.67
N GLN A 161 32.56 -21.83 -36.29
CA GLN A 161 31.87 -20.56 -36.03
C GLN A 161 30.50 -20.59 -36.71
N HIS A 162 29.41 -20.47 -35.96
CA HIS A 162 28.07 -20.24 -36.52
C HIS A 162 27.46 -19.01 -35.83
N ASP A 163 27.61 -17.84 -36.47
CA ASP A 163 27.09 -16.56 -35.98
C ASP A 163 25.67 -16.31 -36.55
N PRO A 164 24.62 -16.14 -35.70
CA PRO A 164 23.24 -15.94 -36.15
C PRO A 164 22.86 -14.48 -36.48
N LEU A 165 23.80 -13.54 -36.56
CA LEU A 165 23.48 -12.10 -36.61
C LEU A 165 23.30 -11.50 -38.02
N HIS A 166 23.43 -12.27 -39.10
CA HIS A 166 23.31 -11.73 -40.46
C HIS A 166 21.87 -11.67 -41.02
N ALA A 167 20.86 -12.24 -40.36
CA ALA A 167 19.49 -12.28 -40.89
C ALA A 167 18.64 -11.02 -40.62
N ALA A 168 19.01 -10.18 -39.65
CA ALA A 168 18.18 -9.06 -39.22
C ALA A 168 18.27 -7.81 -40.12
N HIS A 169 19.30 -7.69 -40.95
CA HIS A 169 19.57 -6.46 -41.71
C HIS A 169 18.82 -6.35 -43.05
N LEU A 170 18.15 -7.41 -43.52
CA LEU A 170 17.46 -7.39 -44.83
C LEU A 170 15.96 -7.04 -44.76
N ALA A 171 15.36 -6.97 -43.56
CA ALA A 171 13.92 -6.77 -43.43
C ALA A 171 13.47 -5.28 -43.35
N TYR A 172 14.39 -4.33 -43.20
CA TYR A 172 14.04 -2.92 -42.94
C TYR A 172 13.92 -2.04 -44.19
N GLN A 173 14.17 -2.57 -45.40
CA GLN A 173 14.35 -1.75 -46.60
C GLN A 173 13.14 -1.72 -47.56
N GLN A 174 11.95 -2.17 -47.14
CA GLN A 174 10.77 -2.21 -48.02
C GLN A 174 9.51 -1.57 -47.42
N HIS A 175 9.49 -0.25 -47.22
CA HIS A 175 8.23 0.52 -47.20
C HIS A 175 8.43 1.91 -47.83
N PRO A 176 7.70 2.26 -48.92
CA PRO A 176 7.67 3.61 -49.45
C PRO A 176 6.63 4.49 -48.72
N PRO A 177 6.84 5.82 -48.63
CA PRO A 177 5.92 6.72 -47.94
C PRO A 177 4.74 7.12 -48.84
N MET A 178 3.52 6.75 -48.47
CA MET A 178 2.29 7.26 -49.08
C MET A 178 1.67 8.36 -48.21
N LYS A 179 1.46 9.52 -48.84
CA LYS A 179 0.64 10.64 -48.38
C LYS A 179 -0.84 10.32 -48.63
N ASN A 180 -1.73 11.01 -47.89
CA ASN A 180 -3.21 11.18 -48.02
C ASN A 180 -3.94 10.70 -46.74
N ALA A 181 -4.57 11.55 -45.92
CA ALA A 181 -5.71 12.47 -46.10
C ALA A 181 -7.08 11.81 -45.86
N LEU A 182 -7.84 12.39 -44.90
CA LEU A 182 -9.29 12.20 -44.58
C LEU A 182 -9.68 10.81 -44.01
N SER A 183 -10.62 10.64 -43.09
CA SER A 183 -11.92 11.29 -42.94
C SER A 183 -12.47 11.16 -41.51
N ALA A 184 -13.14 12.21 -41.05
CA ALA A 184 -14.00 12.24 -39.88
C ALA A 184 -15.27 11.39 -40.06
N ALA A 185 -15.91 11.04 -38.93
CA ALA A 185 -17.38 11.03 -38.71
C ALA A 185 -18.02 9.79 -38.04
N ASP A 186 -17.28 8.77 -37.58
CA ASP A 186 -17.92 7.49 -37.18
C ASP A 186 -17.71 7.01 -35.74
N ALA A 187 -17.68 7.91 -34.75
CA ALA A 187 -17.40 7.51 -33.36
C ALA A 187 -18.31 8.13 -32.28
N LEU A 188 -19.56 8.52 -32.59
CA LEU A 188 -20.47 9.10 -31.59
C LEU A 188 -21.92 8.60 -31.73
N ALA A 189 -22.20 7.32 -31.47
CA ALA A 189 -23.59 6.88 -31.27
C ALA A 189 -23.76 5.48 -30.63
N PHE A 190 -23.23 5.19 -29.43
CA PHE A 190 -23.72 4.01 -28.69
C PHE A 190 -23.37 3.96 -27.20
N ASN A 191 -24.07 4.71 -26.34
CA ASN A 191 -24.52 4.17 -25.05
C ASN A 191 -25.48 5.12 -24.31
N ARG A 192 -26.78 4.82 -24.36
CA ARG A 192 -27.77 5.37 -23.44
C ARG A 192 -28.72 4.23 -23.08
N GLY A 193 -28.58 3.68 -21.88
CA GLY A 193 -29.47 2.69 -21.28
C GLY A 193 -29.94 3.15 -19.90
N PRO A 194 -31.22 2.98 -19.53
CA PRO A 194 -31.81 3.56 -18.32
C PRO A 194 -31.75 2.61 -17.10
N ASN A 195 -31.74 3.22 -15.91
CA ASN A 195 -31.86 2.62 -14.58
C ASN A 195 -33.34 2.48 -14.16
N PRO A 196 -33.70 1.49 -13.33
CA PRO A 196 -34.58 1.80 -12.19
C PRO A 196 -34.24 1.09 -10.83
N THR A 197 -34.21 1.92 -9.76
CA THR A 197 -34.76 1.81 -8.35
C THR A 197 -34.88 0.45 -7.61
N VAL A 198 -34.69 0.34 -6.28
CA VAL A 198 -35.61 0.71 -5.16
C VAL A 198 -34.94 0.49 -3.76
N GLY A 199 -35.32 1.30 -2.75
CA GLY A 199 -35.44 0.95 -1.30
C GLY A 199 -34.23 1.28 -0.40
N SER A 200 -34.34 1.80 0.84
CA SER A 200 -35.45 1.98 1.78
C SER A 200 -35.11 3.09 2.80
N HIS A 201 -36.15 3.57 3.46
CA HIS A 201 -36.32 4.74 4.33
C HIS A 201 -35.47 4.76 5.60
N HIS A 202 -35.01 5.95 6.01
CA HIS A 202 -35.13 6.48 7.39
C HIS A 202 -34.87 8.00 7.34
N SER A 203 -35.94 8.79 7.35
CA SER A 203 -35.90 10.26 7.33
C SER A 203 -36.10 10.81 8.75
N PHE A 204 -35.26 11.77 9.16
CA PHE A 204 -35.53 12.65 10.30
C PHE A 204 -35.50 14.10 9.82
N THR A 205 -36.54 14.84 10.19
CA THR A 205 -36.82 16.23 9.79
C THR A 205 -36.44 17.18 10.92
N VAL A 206 -35.80 18.32 10.61
CA VAL A 206 -35.87 19.52 11.45
C VAL A 206 -36.18 20.73 10.57
N LEU A 207 -37.16 21.51 11.02
CA LEU A 207 -37.85 22.58 10.33
C LEU A 207 -37.05 23.89 10.21
N SER A 208 -37.41 24.59 9.13
CA SER A 208 -37.09 25.95 8.69
C SER A 208 -37.57 27.08 9.61
N LYS A 209 -36.90 28.26 9.50
CA LYS A 209 -37.37 29.68 9.44
C LYS A 209 -36.47 30.61 10.28
N LYS A 210 -36.24 31.90 9.98
CA LYS A 210 -36.71 32.84 8.95
C LYS A 210 -35.74 34.04 8.95
N GLN A 211 -35.61 34.68 7.80
CA GLN A 211 -35.28 36.10 7.67
C GLN A 211 -36.08 36.97 8.64
N GLN A 212 -35.40 37.91 9.30
CA GLN A 212 -35.67 39.34 9.20
C GLN A 212 -34.43 40.13 9.56
#